data_AF-A0A4R9KZV5-F1
#
_entry.id   AF-A0A4R9KZV5-F1
#
_cell.length_a   1.000
_cell.length_b   1.000
_cell.length_c   1.000
_cell.angle_alpha   90.00
_cell.angle_beta   90.00
_cell.angle_gamma   90.00
#
_symmetry.space_group_name_H-M   'P 1'
#
loop_
_entity.id
_entity.type
_entity.pdbx_description
1 polymer ?
#
loop_
_entity_poly.entity_id
_entity_poly.type
_entity_poly.pdbx_seq_one_letter_code
_entity_poly.pdbx_strand_id
1 'polypeptide(L)'
;MSTTEGKQPANKRAKTEDRYRMIQWIEEGNIERIKEEIQSRGKDFYGSAPLFFAASENSVPTLEYFENIGFSLDTRDSGNLSLHFYACRDRGQTEVISYLLSKNIKPDPKDILEAANKGKIEILKLYQSYGIDLKDPNLKDENYTLLQYAIFSDLECVKFLFEQGLALEPRLLPMASNFGKFDLVRYLVLEQNADPNLKVHERNAVHEACLGPSNHEPYEHLNILKFLHENGGDLNCISHWIPTEIYTPLHFACRPGPQDKMPFIKYLLENGVDPDLQNPKSALHVADSKTRKKIFKYLEKKGYKIDGDPFQRSFQVEKLIAVAENAIRKFAEENPNTTVFQFVIEGATMSMSDLFDPEYYVGDWKYEGFAEFREEDGFDFTLWQEHYDSMGEDKNSPYALAMSKVIEGLQERKTFELLKRSQNFEARMIDHMY
;
A
#
# COMPACT_ATOMS: atom_id res chain seq x y z
N MET A 1 -42.59 -8.70 -52.52
CA MET A 1 -42.19 -8.13 -51.23
C MET A 1 -41.03 -8.93 -50.68
N SER A 2 -39.82 -8.38 -50.70
CA SER A 2 -38.78 -8.62 -49.70
C SER A 2 -37.67 -7.62 -50.00
N THR A 3 -37.65 -6.57 -49.19
CA THR A 3 -36.69 -5.47 -49.19
C THR A 3 -35.38 -5.98 -48.62
N THR A 4 -34.34 -6.08 -49.45
CA THR A 4 -32.96 -6.19 -48.97
C THR A 4 -32.51 -4.82 -48.48
N GLU A 5 -32.79 -4.53 -47.22
CA GLU A 5 -32.13 -3.45 -46.49
C GLU A 5 -30.63 -3.76 -46.44
N GLY A 6 -29.84 -2.92 -47.09
CA GLY A 6 -28.39 -2.93 -46.96
C GLY A 6 -28.01 -2.67 -45.51
N LYS A 7 -27.42 -3.66 -44.85
CA LYS A 7 -26.75 -3.47 -43.56
C LYS A 7 -25.66 -2.41 -43.76
N GLN A 8 -25.83 -1.24 -43.13
CA GLN A 8 -24.78 -0.24 -42.99
C GLN A 8 -23.51 -0.92 -42.44
N PRO A 9 -22.32 -0.69 -43.03
CA PRO A 9 -21.08 -1.22 -42.48
C PRO A 9 -20.89 -0.68 -41.06
N ALA A 10 -20.65 -1.56 -40.10
CA ALA A 10 -20.37 -1.17 -38.72
C ALA A 10 -19.25 -0.13 -38.71
N ASN A 11 -19.53 1.07 -38.21
CA ASN A 11 -18.56 2.15 -38.06
C ASN A 11 -17.34 1.58 -37.30
N LYS A 12 -16.23 1.36 -38.01
CA LYS A 12 -14.97 0.94 -37.39
C LYS A 12 -14.54 2.07 -36.48
N ARG A 13 -14.58 1.85 -35.16
CA ARG A 13 -14.06 2.79 -34.16
C ARG A 13 -12.53 2.89 -34.27
N ALA A 14 -11.98 4.03 -33.88
CA ALA A 14 -10.55 4.27 -33.85
C ALA A 14 -9.77 3.21 -33.05
N LYS A 15 -8.72 2.66 -33.67
CA LYS A 15 -7.76 1.78 -33.00
C LYS A 15 -6.77 2.58 -32.17
N THR A 16 -5.90 1.88 -31.46
CA THR A 16 -4.86 2.48 -30.63
C THR A 16 -3.91 3.37 -31.45
N GLU A 17 -3.47 2.93 -32.63
CA GLU A 17 -2.57 3.72 -33.48
C GLU A 17 -3.24 5.00 -34.03
N ASP A 18 -4.54 4.93 -34.31
CA ASP A 18 -5.30 6.10 -34.75
C ASP A 18 -5.40 7.15 -33.64
N ARG A 19 -5.60 6.71 -32.39
CA ARG A 19 -5.66 7.59 -31.22
C ARG A 19 -4.31 8.23 -30.93
N TYR A 20 -3.21 7.48 -31.01
CA TYR A 20 -1.87 8.03 -30.82
C TYR A 20 -1.54 9.13 -31.82
N ARG A 21 -1.90 8.95 -33.10
CA ARG A 21 -1.71 10.00 -34.12
C ARG A 21 -2.53 11.26 -33.82
N MET A 22 -3.78 11.09 -33.40
CA MET A 22 -4.62 12.22 -32.99
C MET A 22 -4.01 12.97 -31.80
N ILE A 23 -3.53 12.26 -30.77
CA ILE A 23 -2.84 12.86 -29.62
C ILE A 23 -1.62 13.67 -30.08
N GLN A 24 -0.77 13.09 -30.93
CA GLN A 24 0.42 13.76 -31.43
C GLN A 24 0.07 15.06 -32.16
N TRP A 25 -0.95 15.07 -33.01
CA TRP A 25 -1.36 16.30 -33.69
C TRP A 25 -1.92 17.36 -32.73
N ILE A 26 -2.60 16.93 -31.66
CA ILE A 26 -3.08 17.84 -30.62
C ILE A 26 -1.89 18.45 -29.87
N GLU A 27 -0.93 17.63 -29.44
CA GLU A 27 0.30 18.07 -28.77
C GLU A 27 1.11 19.05 -29.64
N GLU A 28 1.18 18.79 -30.95
CA GLU A 28 1.86 19.66 -31.92
C GLU A 28 1.06 20.92 -32.29
N GLY A 29 -0.19 21.06 -31.83
CA GLY A 29 -1.09 22.13 -32.22
C GLY A 29 -1.46 22.11 -33.72
N ASN A 30 -1.34 20.95 -34.37
CA ASN A 30 -1.55 20.78 -35.81
C ASN A 30 -3.04 20.66 -36.17
N ILE A 31 -3.75 21.77 -36.00
CA ILE A 31 -5.21 21.83 -36.17
C ILE A 31 -5.66 21.46 -37.58
N GLU A 32 -4.85 21.75 -38.61
CA GLU A 32 -5.18 21.42 -39.99
C GLU A 32 -5.19 19.90 -40.23
N ARG A 33 -4.22 19.16 -39.67
CA ARG A 33 -4.23 17.68 -39.71
C ARG A 33 -5.43 17.10 -38.98
N ILE A 34 -5.79 17.66 -37.83
CA ILE A 34 -6.99 17.24 -37.08
C ILE A 34 -8.25 17.45 -37.93
N LYS A 35 -8.39 18.61 -38.58
CA LYS A 35 -9.52 18.91 -39.48
C LYS A 35 -9.58 17.92 -40.65
N GLU A 36 -8.46 17.69 -41.33
CA GLU A 36 -8.36 16.74 -42.45
C GLU A 36 -8.79 15.33 -42.04
N GLU A 37 -8.30 14.83 -40.90
CA GLU A 37 -8.61 13.48 -40.41
C GLU A 37 -10.11 13.35 -40.08
N ILE A 38 -10.68 14.33 -39.38
CA ILE A 38 -12.10 14.32 -38.99
C ILE A 38 -13.00 14.44 -40.21
N GLN A 39 -12.64 15.25 -41.21
CA GLN A 39 -13.35 15.33 -42.48
C GLN A 39 -13.29 14.00 -43.25
N SER A 40 -12.15 13.32 -43.22
CA SER A 40 -11.94 12.05 -43.94
C SER A 40 -12.69 10.88 -43.30
N ARG A 41 -12.65 10.74 -41.98
CA ARG A 41 -13.20 9.57 -41.27
C ARG A 41 -14.58 9.79 -40.66
N GLY A 42 -15.01 11.03 -40.55
CA GLY A 42 -16.23 11.43 -39.88
C GLY A 42 -16.02 11.65 -38.37
N LYS A 43 -16.80 12.58 -37.80
CA LYS A 43 -16.69 13.02 -36.41
C LYS A 43 -16.84 11.88 -35.38
N ASP A 44 -17.65 10.85 -35.68
CA ASP A 44 -17.95 9.78 -34.74
C ASP A 44 -16.84 8.71 -34.66
N PHE A 45 -15.83 8.75 -35.53
CA PHE A 45 -14.77 7.75 -35.61
C PHE A 45 -13.96 7.64 -34.30
N TYR A 46 -13.67 8.78 -33.67
CA TYR A 46 -12.93 8.87 -32.41
C TYR A 46 -13.82 8.99 -31.17
N GLY A 47 -15.14 9.16 -31.34
CA GLY A 47 -16.02 9.58 -30.25
C GLY A 47 -15.56 10.91 -29.62
N SER A 48 -15.76 11.08 -28.30
CA SER A 48 -15.33 12.28 -27.57
C SER A 48 -13.89 12.23 -27.06
N ALA A 49 -13.16 11.14 -27.28
CA ALA A 49 -11.79 10.97 -26.79
C ALA A 49 -10.86 12.16 -27.11
N PRO A 50 -10.89 12.75 -28.32
CA PRO A 50 -10.05 13.89 -28.66
C PRO A 50 -10.27 15.15 -27.81
N LEU A 51 -11.46 15.36 -27.24
CA LEU A 51 -11.73 16.51 -26.37
C LEU A 51 -10.93 16.45 -25.07
N PHE A 52 -10.83 15.26 -24.45
CA PHE A 52 -10.06 15.08 -23.22
C PHE A 52 -8.57 15.29 -23.43
N PHE A 53 -8.04 14.84 -24.58
CA PHE A 53 -6.65 15.11 -24.96
C PHE A 53 -6.42 16.60 -25.21
N ALA A 54 -7.30 17.26 -25.97
CA ALA A 54 -7.22 18.70 -26.18
C ALA A 54 -7.25 19.50 -24.88
N ALA A 55 -8.06 19.08 -23.90
CA ALA A 55 -8.09 19.69 -22.58
C ALA A 55 -6.78 19.46 -21.80
N SER A 56 -6.25 18.23 -21.82
CA SER A 56 -4.97 17.88 -21.20
C SER A 56 -3.79 18.66 -21.79
N GLU A 57 -3.79 18.87 -23.10
CA GLU A 57 -2.74 19.60 -23.83
C GLU A 57 -2.97 21.12 -23.89
N ASN A 58 -3.97 21.62 -23.15
CA ASN A 58 -4.32 23.04 -23.11
C ASN A 58 -4.62 23.66 -24.51
N SER A 59 -5.16 22.88 -25.45
CA SER A 59 -5.45 23.32 -26.82
C SER A 59 -6.86 23.88 -26.96
N VAL A 60 -7.03 25.17 -26.65
CA VAL A 60 -8.28 25.91 -26.92
C VAL A 60 -8.68 25.85 -28.41
N PRO A 61 -7.79 26.05 -29.40
CA PRO A 61 -8.17 25.99 -30.82
C PRO A 61 -8.75 24.64 -31.24
N THR A 62 -8.24 23.54 -30.67
CA THR A 62 -8.78 22.21 -30.92
C THR A 62 -10.17 22.04 -30.30
N LEU A 63 -10.37 22.53 -29.06
CA LEU A 63 -11.69 22.49 -28.42
C LEU A 63 -12.72 23.36 -29.14
N GLU A 64 -12.35 24.55 -29.60
CA GLU A 64 -13.19 25.42 -30.44
C GLU A 64 -13.60 24.71 -31.73
N TYR A 65 -12.65 24.04 -32.40
CA TYR A 65 -12.98 23.25 -33.60
C TYR A 65 -13.97 22.12 -33.30
N PHE A 66 -13.75 21.36 -32.22
CA PHE A 66 -14.66 20.27 -31.86
C PHE A 66 -16.06 20.78 -31.45
N GLU A 67 -16.15 21.89 -30.71
CA GLU A 67 -17.42 22.55 -30.40
C GLU A 67 -18.15 22.97 -31.70
N ASN A 68 -17.43 23.59 -32.64
CA ASN A 68 -18.01 24.05 -33.92
C ASN A 68 -18.60 22.92 -34.77
N ILE A 69 -18.09 21.69 -34.66
CA ILE A 69 -18.64 20.51 -35.34
C ILE A 69 -19.65 19.72 -34.48
N GLY A 70 -20.07 20.31 -33.35
CA GLY A 70 -21.19 19.86 -32.54
C GLY A 70 -20.85 18.93 -31.38
N PHE A 71 -19.59 18.86 -30.94
CA PHE A 71 -19.26 18.18 -29.68
C PHE A 71 -19.65 19.02 -28.47
N SER A 72 -20.20 18.38 -27.43
CA SER A 72 -20.41 19.02 -26.14
C SER A 72 -19.08 19.14 -25.39
N LEU A 73 -18.79 20.34 -24.90
CA LEU A 73 -17.66 20.60 -24.00
C LEU A 73 -17.94 20.16 -22.55
N ASP A 74 -19.21 19.89 -22.19
CA ASP A 74 -19.59 19.32 -20.89
C ASP A 74 -19.58 17.77 -20.93
N THR A 75 -18.72 17.18 -21.78
CA THR A 75 -18.61 15.73 -21.90
C THR A 75 -17.92 15.10 -20.68
N ARG A 76 -18.23 13.84 -20.39
CA ARG A 76 -17.63 13.03 -19.34
C ARG A 76 -17.06 11.75 -19.93
N ASP A 77 -15.90 11.31 -19.44
CA ASP A 77 -15.32 10.02 -19.83
C ASP A 77 -16.06 8.86 -19.13
N SER A 78 -15.60 7.63 -19.32
CA SER A 78 -16.19 6.45 -18.65
C SER A 78 -16.03 6.45 -17.13
N GLY A 79 -15.08 7.21 -16.59
CA GLY A 79 -14.87 7.41 -15.16
C GLY A 79 -15.57 8.66 -14.62
N ASN A 80 -16.49 9.25 -15.39
CA ASN A 80 -17.19 10.48 -15.07
C ASN A 80 -16.26 11.70 -14.86
N LEU A 81 -15.12 11.75 -15.55
CA LEU A 81 -14.16 12.85 -15.50
C LEU A 81 -14.50 13.90 -16.56
N SER A 82 -14.49 15.18 -16.17
CA SER A 82 -14.80 16.33 -17.03
C SER A 82 -13.58 16.82 -17.81
N LEU A 83 -13.78 17.72 -18.77
CA LEU A 83 -12.65 18.41 -19.42
C LEU A 83 -11.82 19.25 -18.44
N HIS A 84 -12.44 19.80 -17.39
CA HIS A 84 -11.73 20.49 -16.31
C HIS A 84 -10.74 19.56 -15.60
N PHE A 85 -11.13 18.31 -15.31
CA PHE A 85 -10.25 17.32 -14.71
C PHE A 85 -8.97 17.12 -15.52
N TYR A 86 -9.10 16.92 -16.83
CA TYR A 86 -7.95 16.70 -17.72
C TYR A 86 -7.09 17.95 -17.83
N ALA A 87 -7.70 19.13 -17.87
CA ALA A 87 -6.99 20.41 -17.88
C ALA A 87 -6.29 20.75 -16.55
N CYS A 88 -6.51 19.99 -15.47
CA CYS A 88 -5.76 20.14 -14.21
C CYS A 88 -4.53 19.22 -14.11
N ARG A 89 -4.35 18.27 -15.04
CA ARG A 89 -3.24 17.30 -15.02
C ARG A 89 -1.89 17.96 -15.35
N ASP A 90 -0.84 17.14 -15.51
CA ASP A 90 0.56 17.58 -15.53
C ASP A 90 0.84 18.72 -16.54
N ARG A 91 0.25 18.67 -17.74
CA ARG A 91 0.37 19.73 -18.78
C ARG A 91 -0.71 20.81 -18.74
N GLY A 92 -1.65 20.69 -17.83
CA GLY A 92 -2.75 21.62 -17.63
C GLY A 92 -2.30 23.04 -17.31
N GLN A 93 -2.86 24.01 -18.04
CA GLN A 93 -2.69 25.46 -17.84
C GLN A 93 -4.07 26.15 -17.79
N THR A 94 -4.07 27.48 -17.67
CA THR A 94 -5.28 28.27 -17.37
C THR A 94 -6.17 28.55 -18.58
N GLU A 95 -5.69 28.39 -19.81
CA GLU A 95 -6.36 28.81 -21.04
C GLU A 95 -7.60 27.96 -21.32
N VAL A 96 -7.47 26.62 -21.28
CA VAL A 96 -8.64 25.73 -21.42
C VAL A 96 -9.62 25.94 -20.27
N ILE A 97 -9.14 26.09 -19.03
CA ILE A 97 -10.02 26.36 -17.89
C ILE A 97 -10.80 27.67 -18.10
N SER A 98 -10.13 28.74 -18.52
CA SER A 98 -10.76 30.03 -18.82
C SER A 98 -11.78 29.90 -19.95
N TYR A 99 -11.43 29.15 -21.00
CA TYR A 99 -12.33 28.87 -22.11
C TYR A 99 -13.60 28.14 -21.66
N LEU A 100 -13.47 27.04 -20.90
CA LEU A 100 -14.62 26.29 -20.38
C LEU A 100 -15.50 27.14 -19.46
N LEU A 101 -14.90 27.90 -18.53
CA LEU A 101 -15.63 28.81 -17.65
C LEU A 101 -16.35 29.92 -18.42
N SER A 102 -15.74 30.45 -19.49
CA SER A 102 -16.37 31.45 -20.37
C SER A 102 -17.61 30.91 -21.09
N LYS A 103 -17.69 29.59 -21.28
CA LYS A 103 -18.85 28.86 -21.81
C LYS A 103 -19.85 28.47 -20.72
N ASN A 104 -19.68 28.96 -19.50
CA ASN A 104 -20.48 28.66 -18.33
C ASN A 104 -20.50 27.16 -17.96
N ILE A 105 -19.42 26.45 -18.31
CA ILE A 105 -19.17 25.06 -17.89
C ILE A 105 -18.42 25.17 -16.56
N LYS A 106 -19.00 24.62 -15.51
CA LYS A 106 -18.44 24.69 -14.16
C LYS A 106 -17.64 23.43 -13.85
N PRO A 107 -16.53 23.54 -13.10
CA PRO A 107 -15.84 22.36 -12.61
C PRO A 107 -16.69 21.61 -11.59
N ASP A 108 -16.55 20.28 -11.58
CA ASP A 108 -17.03 19.42 -10.51
C ASP A 108 -16.05 19.50 -9.32
N PRO A 109 -16.46 19.16 -8.07
CA PRO A 109 -15.56 19.13 -6.91
C PRO A 109 -14.26 18.36 -7.17
N LYS A 110 -14.35 17.23 -7.88
CA LYS A 110 -13.22 16.38 -8.24
C LYS A 110 -12.16 17.09 -9.10
N ASP A 111 -12.57 18.05 -9.92
CA ASP A 111 -11.65 18.82 -10.78
C ASP A 111 -10.81 19.80 -9.95
N ILE A 112 -11.44 20.38 -8.92
CA ILE A 112 -10.78 21.29 -7.98
C ILE A 112 -9.81 20.52 -7.08
N LEU A 113 -10.20 19.32 -6.63
CA LEU A 113 -9.32 18.42 -5.88
C LEU A 113 -8.10 17.99 -6.70
N GLU A 114 -8.26 17.69 -7.99
CA GLU A 114 -7.14 17.38 -8.90
C GLU A 114 -6.20 18.58 -9.05
N ALA A 115 -6.74 19.80 -9.20
CA ALA A 115 -5.92 21.01 -9.24
C ALA A 115 -5.06 21.18 -7.96
N ALA A 116 -5.61 20.88 -6.78
CA ALA A 116 -4.86 20.90 -5.52
C ALA A 116 -3.82 19.77 -5.43
N ASN A 117 -4.18 18.55 -5.85
CA ASN A 117 -3.27 17.39 -5.92
C ASN A 117 -2.04 17.68 -6.80
N LYS A 118 -2.25 18.44 -7.88
CA LYS A 118 -1.21 18.82 -8.84
C LYS A 118 -0.54 20.15 -8.55
N GLY A 119 -0.90 20.83 -7.45
CA GLY A 119 -0.32 22.12 -7.06
C GLY A 119 -0.62 23.27 -8.02
N LYS A 120 -1.72 23.19 -8.79
CA LYS A 120 -2.09 24.16 -9.83
C LYS A 120 -2.74 25.41 -9.23
N ILE A 121 -1.96 26.19 -8.47
CA ILE A 121 -2.42 27.39 -7.74
C ILE A 121 -3.13 28.40 -8.68
N GLU A 122 -2.60 28.63 -9.88
CA GLU A 122 -3.21 29.56 -10.83
C GLU A 122 -4.59 29.09 -11.33
N ILE A 123 -4.80 27.77 -11.45
CA ILE A 123 -6.11 27.20 -11.77
C ILE A 123 -7.06 27.37 -10.57
N LEU A 124 -6.60 27.14 -9.34
CA LEU A 124 -7.41 27.36 -8.13
C LEU A 124 -7.83 28.83 -7.98
N LYS A 125 -6.92 29.79 -8.24
CA LYS A 125 -7.23 31.23 -8.28
C LYS A 125 -8.25 31.56 -9.36
N LEU A 126 -8.12 30.94 -10.54
CA LEU A 126 -9.07 31.12 -11.63
C LEU A 126 -10.46 30.59 -11.28
N TYR A 127 -10.57 29.42 -10.65
CA TYR A 127 -11.84 28.93 -10.13
C TYR A 127 -12.47 29.89 -9.11
N GLN A 128 -11.68 30.42 -8.20
CA GLN A 128 -12.13 31.40 -7.21
C GLN A 128 -12.63 32.70 -7.86
N SER A 129 -11.98 33.19 -8.93
CA SER A 129 -12.41 34.40 -9.65
C SER A 129 -13.76 34.21 -10.36
N TYR A 130 -14.18 32.97 -10.61
CA TYR A 130 -15.50 32.59 -11.11
C TYR A 130 -16.50 32.22 -9.99
N GLY A 131 -16.17 32.54 -8.73
CA GLY A 131 -17.09 32.44 -7.59
C GLY A 131 -17.12 31.09 -6.89
N ILE A 132 -16.11 30.23 -7.09
CA ILE A 132 -15.97 28.97 -6.36
C ILE A 132 -15.32 29.26 -5.00
N ASP A 133 -16.02 28.89 -3.91
CA ASP A 133 -15.48 29.00 -2.55
C ASP A 133 -14.61 27.79 -2.22
N LEU A 134 -13.29 27.98 -2.16
CA LEU A 134 -12.34 26.93 -1.80
C LEU A 134 -12.47 26.44 -0.34
N LYS A 135 -13.26 27.14 0.49
CA LYS A 135 -13.56 26.72 1.86
C LYS A 135 -14.81 25.85 1.96
N ASP A 136 -15.50 25.57 0.85
CA ASP A 136 -16.69 24.71 0.87
C ASP A 136 -16.31 23.32 1.42
N PRO A 137 -16.91 22.88 2.56
CA PRO A 137 -16.60 21.58 3.17
C PRO A 137 -17.01 20.37 2.30
N ASN A 138 -17.72 20.61 1.19
CA ASN A 138 -18.05 19.59 0.19
C ASN A 138 -16.97 19.43 -0.88
N LEU A 139 -15.92 20.26 -0.90
CA LEU A 139 -14.72 20.03 -1.70
C LEU A 139 -13.86 18.93 -1.05
N LYS A 140 -14.35 17.70 -1.17
CA LYS A 140 -13.75 16.47 -0.66
C LYS A 140 -14.22 15.27 -1.47
N ASP A 141 -13.47 14.19 -1.42
CA ASP A 141 -13.96 12.87 -1.82
C ASP A 141 -14.25 12.01 -0.57
N GLU A 142 -14.39 10.70 -0.76
CA GLU A 142 -14.61 9.76 0.34
C GLU A 142 -13.41 9.65 1.30
N ASN A 143 -12.21 10.08 0.88
CA ASN A 143 -10.96 9.85 1.58
C ASN A 143 -10.34 11.15 2.14
N TYR A 144 -10.40 12.25 1.39
CA TYR A 144 -9.62 13.46 1.60
C TYR A 144 -10.40 14.75 1.30
N THR A 145 -10.11 15.79 2.08
CA THR A 145 -10.53 17.17 1.81
C THR A 145 -9.60 17.84 0.79
N LEU A 146 -9.97 19.03 0.30
CA LEU A 146 -9.12 19.87 -0.55
C LEU A 146 -7.73 20.10 0.05
N LEU A 147 -7.66 20.47 1.34
CA LEU A 147 -6.39 20.75 2.02
C LEU A 147 -5.53 19.49 2.18
N GLN A 148 -6.16 18.33 2.42
CA GLN A 148 -5.47 17.05 2.48
C GLN A 148 -4.93 16.62 1.11
N TYR A 149 -5.65 16.89 0.02
CA TYR A 149 -5.17 16.64 -1.33
C TYR A 149 -3.92 17.44 -1.69
N ALA A 150 -3.82 18.68 -1.20
CA ALA A 150 -2.65 19.52 -1.41
C ALA A 150 -1.37 18.96 -0.75
N ILE A 151 -1.45 18.00 0.18
CA ILE A 151 -0.26 17.32 0.73
C ILE A 151 0.51 16.55 -0.36
N PHE A 152 -0.21 16.05 -1.37
CA PHE A 152 0.40 15.30 -2.46
C PHE A 152 1.16 16.19 -3.46
N SER A 153 0.92 17.51 -3.44
CA SER A 153 1.64 18.49 -4.26
C SER A 153 2.85 19.07 -3.51
N ASP A 154 3.09 20.37 -3.68
CA ASP A 154 4.14 21.15 -3.05
C ASP A 154 3.63 21.94 -1.84
N LEU A 155 4.57 22.45 -1.04
CA LEU A 155 4.27 23.27 0.14
C LEU A 155 3.51 24.56 -0.21
N GLU A 156 3.77 25.13 -1.38
CA GLU A 156 3.19 26.41 -1.78
C GLU A 156 1.69 26.31 -2.03
N CYS A 157 1.21 25.17 -2.54
CA CYS A 157 -0.23 24.94 -2.68
C CYS A 157 -0.93 24.89 -1.30
N VAL A 158 -0.32 24.23 -0.31
CA VAL A 158 -0.85 24.20 1.06
C VAL A 158 -0.88 25.59 1.69
N LYS A 159 0.22 26.36 1.56
CA LYS A 159 0.28 27.75 2.03
C LYS A 159 -0.79 28.62 1.40
N PHE A 160 -0.94 28.54 0.08
CA PHE A 160 -1.98 29.27 -0.66
C PHE A 160 -3.38 28.97 -0.11
N LEU A 161 -3.69 27.70 0.18
CA LEU A 161 -4.99 27.33 0.77
C LEU A 161 -5.17 27.90 2.19
N PHE A 162 -4.13 27.93 3.02
CA PHE A 162 -4.19 28.63 4.32
C PHE A 162 -4.41 30.13 4.16
N GLU A 163 -3.79 30.78 3.17
CA GLU A 163 -4.03 32.19 2.84
C GLU A 163 -5.48 32.45 2.42
N GLN A 164 -6.18 31.45 1.86
CA GLN A 164 -7.62 31.52 1.57
C GLN A 164 -8.50 31.42 2.83
N GLY A 165 -7.91 31.18 4.00
CA GLY A 165 -8.59 31.08 5.28
C GLY A 165 -9.13 29.69 5.60
N LEU A 166 -8.58 28.64 4.99
CA LEU A 166 -8.86 27.26 5.42
C LEU A 166 -8.28 27.03 6.82
N ALA A 167 -9.04 26.33 7.68
CA ALA A 167 -8.58 26.00 9.02
C ALA A 167 -7.63 24.80 9.00
N LEU A 168 -6.70 24.76 9.96
CA LEU A 168 -5.83 23.60 10.17
C LEU A 168 -6.66 22.38 10.58
N GLU A 169 -6.63 21.35 9.75
CA GLU A 169 -7.29 20.08 10.03
C GLU A 169 -6.41 19.18 10.93
N PRO A 170 -6.97 18.53 11.96
CA PRO A 170 -6.21 17.65 12.87
C PRO A 170 -5.36 16.58 12.17
N ARG A 171 -5.85 16.05 11.05
CA ARG A 171 -5.20 14.95 10.31
C ARG A 171 -3.99 15.41 9.48
N LEU A 172 -3.84 16.72 9.24
CA LEU A 172 -2.87 17.25 8.28
C LEU A 172 -1.42 16.98 8.71
N LEU A 173 -1.10 17.23 10.00
CA LEU A 173 0.25 17.01 10.53
C LEU A 173 0.62 15.51 10.58
N PRO A 174 -0.19 14.60 11.16
CA PRO A 174 0.10 13.16 11.12
C PRO A 174 0.28 12.63 9.68
N MET A 175 -0.53 13.11 8.74
CA MET A 175 -0.45 12.70 7.34
C MET A 175 0.83 13.20 6.66
N ALA A 176 1.21 14.47 6.87
CA ALA A 176 2.47 15.02 6.38
C ALA A 176 3.70 14.27 6.97
N SER A 177 3.63 13.91 8.25
CA SER A 177 4.66 13.10 8.92
C SER A 177 4.75 11.70 8.33
N ASN A 178 3.63 11.04 8.08
CA ASN A 178 3.59 9.72 7.44
C ASN A 178 4.19 9.78 6.03
N PHE A 179 3.82 10.76 5.21
CA PHE A 179 4.30 10.89 3.83
C PHE A 179 5.72 11.45 3.69
N GLY A 180 6.46 11.70 4.78
CA GLY A 180 7.83 12.19 4.70
C GLY A 180 7.96 13.65 4.25
N LYS A 181 6.88 14.44 4.31
CA LYS A 181 6.84 15.83 3.80
C LYS A 181 7.46 16.79 4.81
N PHE A 182 8.78 16.72 5.02
CA PHE A 182 9.49 17.43 6.09
C PHE A 182 9.27 18.95 6.08
N ASP A 183 9.35 19.61 4.91
CA ASP A 183 9.12 21.06 4.81
C ASP A 183 7.69 21.45 5.19
N LEU A 184 6.71 20.61 4.84
CA LEU A 184 5.33 20.79 5.27
C LEU A 184 5.17 20.59 6.77
N VAL A 185 5.77 19.53 7.35
CA VAL A 185 5.77 19.33 8.80
C VAL A 185 6.31 20.55 9.54
N ARG A 186 7.44 21.11 9.06
CA ARG A 186 8.03 22.32 9.64
C ARG A 186 7.10 23.51 9.60
N TYR A 187 6.49 23.76 8.44
CA TYR A 187 5.52 24.84 8.27
C TYR A 187 4.30 24.68 9.19
N LEU A 188 3.73 23.47 9.26
CA LEU A 188 2.57 23.20 10.11
C LEU A 188 2.86 23.43 11.60
N VAL A 189 4.02 22.99 12.09
CA VAL A 189 4.38 23.14 13.51
C VAL A 189 4.76 24.58 13.84
N LEU A 190 5.63 25.22 13.05
CA LEU A 190 6.21 26.53 13.38
C LEU A 190 5.29 27.71 13.03
N GLU A 191 4.53 27.60 11.94
CA GLU A 191 3.74 28.72 11.41
C GLU A 191 2.24 28.53 11.64
N GLN A 192 1.74 27.29 11.57
CA GLN A 192 0.32 26.98 11.83
C GLN A 192 0.04 26.49 13.26
N ASN A 193 1.06 26.42 14.13
CA ASN A 193 0.96 25.97 15.53
C ASN A 193 0.29 24.59 15.69
N ALA A 194 0.55 23.66 14.76
CA ALA A 194 0.03 22.31 14.83
C ALA A 194 0.64 21.55 16.02
N ASP A 195 -0.19 20.99 16.90
CA ASP A 195 0.26 20.20 18.05
C ASP A 195 0.76 18.81 17.59
N PRO A 196 2.05 18.47 17.78
CA PRO A 196 2.61 17.17 17.41
C PRO A 196 1.98 16.00 18.17
N ASN A 197 1.33 16.26 19.30
CA ASN A 197 0.72 15.25 20.16
C ASN A 197 -0.76 14.98 19.86
N LEU A 198 -1.40 15.81 19.03
CA LEU A 198 -2.80 15.66 18.68
C LEU A 198 -3.06 14.33 17.98
N LYS A 199 -3.96 13.53 18.58
CA LYS A 199 -4.30 12.20 18.06
C LYS A 199 -5.47 12.25 17.08
N VAL A 200 -5.30 11.54 15.96
CA VAL A 200 -6.32 11.23 14.98
C VAL A 200 -6.32 9.71 14.79
N HIS A 201 -7.46 9.05 15.02
CA HIS A 201 -7.57 7.58 15.02
C HIS A 201 -6.49 6.90 15.89
N GLU A 202 -6.37 7.34 17.15
CA GLU A 202 -5.39 6.86 18.13
C GLU A 202 -3.92 7.11 17.82
N ARG A 203 -3.57 7.80 16.72
CA ARG A 203 -2.17 8.09 16.34
C ARG A 203 -1.94 9.58 16.17
N ASN A 204 -0.74 10.04 16.48
CA ASN A 204 -0.31 11.44 16.30
C ASN A 204 0.90 11.50 15.36
N ALA A 205 1.45 12.69 15.15
CA ALA A 205 2.57 12.92 14.25
C ALA A 205 3.83 12.10 14.62
N VAL A 206 4.10 11.94 15.92
CA VAL A 206 5.25 11.19 16.44
C VAL A 206 5.12 9.70 16.08
N HIS A 207 3.92 9.12 16.27
CA HIS A 207 3.65 7.74 15.85
C HIS A 207 3.85 7.55 14.34
N GLU A 208 3.29 8.45 13.53
CA GLU A 208 3.35 8.36 12.06
C GLU A 208 4.79 8.51 11.54
N ALA A 209 5.61 9.36 12.15
CA ALA A 209 7.02 9.50 11.82
C ALA A 209 7.82 8.21 12.09
N CYS A 210 7.48 7.44 13.12
CA CYS A 210 8.11 6.15 13.41
C CYS A 210 7.61 4.99 12.53
N LEU A 211 6.39 5.10 11.99
CA LEU A 211 5.83 4.11 11.09
C LEU A 211 6.45 4.23 9.69
N GLY A 212 6.22 5.36 9.02
CA GLY A 212 6.62 5.62 7.62
C GLY A 212 6.06 4.59 6.60
N PRO A 213 5.93 4.96 5.32
CA PRO A 213 5.63 4.01 4.25
C PRO A 213 6.85 3.11 4.00
N SER A 214 6.59 1.84 3.67
CA SER A 214 7.62 0.79 3.54
C SER A 214 8.63 1.02 2.42
N ASN A 215 8.32 1.87 1.44
CA ASN A 215 9.11 2.14 0.24
C ASN A 215 9.94 3.45 0.30
N HIS A 216 10.05 4.13 1.45
CA HIS A 216 10.82 5.37 1.59
C HIS A 216 12.17 5.20 2.30
N GLU A 217 13.06 6.18 2.11
CA GLU A 217 14.34 6.26 2.81
C GLU A 217 14.11 6.65 4.28
N PRO A 218 14.52 5.82 5.27
CA PRO A 218 14.21 6.05 6.69
C PRO A 218 14.79 7.36 7.25
N TYR A 219 15.78 7.96 6.60
CA TYR A 219 16.41 9.20 7.07
C TYR A 219 15.49 10.43 7.01
N GLU A 220 14.57 10.49 6.03
CA GLU A 220 13.63 11.62 5.91
C GLU A 220 12.66 11.65 7.11
N HIS A 221 12.08 10.50 7.43
CA HIS A 221 11.20 10.32 8.59
C HIS A 221 11.94 10.48 9.92
N LEU A 222 13.22 10.12 10.00
CA LEU A 222 14.02 10.36 11.22
C LEU A 222 14.19 11.86 11.48
N ASN A 223 14.38 12.66 10.43
CA ASN A 223 14.46 14.12 10.56
C ASN A 223 13.12 14.71 11.02
N ILE A 224 12.00 14.17 10.52
CA ILE A 224 10.66 14.51 11.02
C ILE A 224 10.53 14.19 12.51
N LEU A 225 10.88 12.97 12.93
CA LEU A 225 10.80 12.57 14.35
C LEU A 225 11.62 13.49 15.25
N LYS A 226 12.86 13.78 14.86
CA LYS A 226 13.76 14.69 15.59
C LYS A 226 13.14 16.08 15.74
N PHE A 227 12.66 16.62 14.64
CA PHE A 227 12.04 17.95 14.62
C PHE A 227 10.77 18.00 15.47
N LEU A 228 9.89 16.99 15.37
CA LEU A 228 8.69 16.91 16.20
C LEU A 228 9.06 16.86 17.69
N HIS A 229 10.05 16.05 18.07
CA HIS A 229 10.53 15.96 19.44
C HIS A 229 11.11 17.28 19.96
N GLU A 230 11.95 17.95 19.17
CA GLU A 230 12.50 19.28 19.47
C GLU A 230 11.40 20.35 19.67
N ASN A 231 10.21 20.13 19.09
CA ASN A 231 9.05 21.00 19.20
C ASN A 231 7.94 20.42 20.10
N GLY A 232 8.30 19.58 21.08
CA GLY A 232 7.39 19.13 22.14
C GLY A 232 6.58 17.86 21.85
N GLY A 233 6.91 17.14 20.78
CA GLY A 233 6.37 15.80 20.51
C GLY A 233 6.81 14.78 21.56
N ASP A 234 5.85 14.10 22.18
CA ASP A 234 6.07 13.11 23.22
C ASP A 234 6.52 11.76 22.62
N LEU A 235 7.77 11.37 22.87
CA LEU A 235 8.32 10.10 22.42
C LEU A 235 7.74 8.87 23.14
N ASN A 236 7.03 9.06 24.25
CA ASN A 236 6.36 8.02 25.04
C ASN A 236 4.84 8.01 24.83
N CYS A 237 4.33 8.78 23.87
CA CYS A 237 2.89 8.84 23.65
C CYS A 237 2.32 7.45 23.37
N ILE A 238 1.16 7.15 23.97
CA ILE A 238 0.50 5.86 23.83
C ILE A 238 -0.53 5.90 22.71
N SER A 239 -0.73 4.80 22.02
CA SER A 239 -1.75 4.57 21.00
C SER A 239 -2.49 3.29 21.31
N HIS A 240 -3.83 3.34 21.26
CA HIS A 240 -4.71 2.18 21.38
C HIS A 240 -5.34 1.80 20.03
N TRP A 241 -4.60 2.02 18.94
CA TRP A 241 -5.07 1.67 17.59
C TRP A 241 -5.39 0.18 17.45
N ILE A 242 -4.72 -0.68 18.23
CA ILE A 242 -5.18 -2.03 18.56
C ILE A 242 -5.81 -1.96 19.96
N PRO A 243 -7.12 -2.25 20.12
CA PRO A 243 -7.82 -2.08 21.40
C PRO A 243 -7.25 -2.87 22.58
N THR A 244 -6.56 -3.99 22.32
CA THR A 244 -6.03 -4.91 23.33
C THR A 244 -4.57 -4.64 23.70
N GLU A 245 -3.93 -3.66 23.07
CA GLU A 245 -2.50 -3.43 23.13
C GLU A 245 -2.17 -1.94 23.29
N ILE A 246 -0.96 -1.68 23.77
CA ILE A 246 -0.42 -0.33 23.89
C ILE A 246 0.70 -0.24 22.89
N TYR A 247 0.60 0.71 21.97
CA TYR A 247 1.69 1.04 21.05
C TYR A 247 2.26 2.40 21.41
N THR A 248 3.58 2.48 21.43
CA THR A 248 4.32 3.74 21.56
C THR A 248 5.14 3.97 20.29
N PRO A 249 5.73 5.16 20.07
CA PRO A 249 6.67 5.39 18.99
C PRO A 249 7.75 4.31 18.86
N LEU A 250 8.26 3.77 19.98
CA LEU A 250 9.22 2.67 19.97
C LEU A 250 8.63 1.36 19.44
N HIS A 251 7.36 1.05 19.73
CA HIS A 251 6.68 -0.12 19.16
C HIS A 251 6.59 -0.01 17.63
N PHE A 252 6.23 1.16 17.11
CA PHE A 252 6.18 1.39 15.65
C PHE A 252 7.57 1.34 15.00
N ALA A 253 8.60 1.84 15.68
CA ALA A 253 9.98 1.76 15.22
C ALA A 253 10.54 0.32 15.24
N CYS A 254 10.08 -0.52 16.17
CA CYS A 254 10.44 -1.93 16.25
C CYS A 254 9.66 -2.82 15.29
N ARG A 255 8.56 -2.35 14.67
CA ARG A 255 7.76 -3.17 13.75
C ARG A 255 8.61 -3.67 12.57
N PRO A 256 8.54 -4.97 12.23
CA PRO A 256 9.25 -5.52 11.07
C PRO A 256 8.87 -4.80 9.78
N GLY A 257 9.84 -4.70 8.87
CA GLY A 257 9.67 -4.09 7.56
C GLY A 257 10.98 -4.09 6.77
N PRO A 258 10.94 -3.67 5.50
CA PRO A 258 12.10 -3.72 4.61
C PRO A 258 13.22 -2.73 4.98
N GLN A 259 12.92 -1.72 5.82
CA GLN A 259 13.85 -0.64 6.19
C GLN A 259 14.64 -0.97 7.47
N ASP A 260 15.91 -0.54 7.54
CA ASP A 260 16.66 -0.59 8.80
C ASP A 260 16.23 0.55 9.73
N LYS A 261 15.28 0.25 10.64
CA LYS A 261 14.77 1.21 11.63
C LYS A 261 15.67 1.41 12.85
N MET A 262 16.87 0.81 12.90
CA MET A 262 17.81 1.04 14.00
C MET A 262 18.13 2.51 14.29
N PRO A 263 18.22 3.44 13.32
CA PRO A 263 18.41 4.86 13.60
C PRO A 263 17.28 5.48 14.44
N PHE A 264 16.02 5.10 14.21
CA PHE A 264 14.88 5.52 15.03
C PHE A 264 14.97 4.98 16.44
N ILE A 265 15.20 3.68 16.55
CA ILE A 265 15.29 2.99 17.84
C ILE A 265 16.40 3.62 18.69
N LYS A 266 17.59 3.84 18.11
CA LYS A 266 18.69 4.53 18.81
C LYS A 266 18.28 5.93 19.27
N TYR A 267 17.67 6.72 18.38
CA TYR A 267 17.24 8.06 18.74
C TYR A 267 16.24 8.06 19.91
N LEU A 268 15.22 7.19 19.87
CA LEU A 268 14.24 7.07 20.94
C LEU A 268 14.90 6.68 22.27
N LEU A 269 15.77 5.66 22.26
CA LEU A 269 16.48 5.19 23.45
C LEU A 269 17.45 6.25 24.01
N GLU A 270 18.13 6.99 23.15
CA GLU A 270 19.04 8.08 23.56
C GLU A 270 18.30 9.28 24.14
N ASN A 271 17.01 9.43 23.83
CA ASN A 271 16.15 10.49 24.34
C ASN A 271 15.17 10.00 25.44
N GLY A 272 15.56 8.95 26.17
CA GLY A 272 14.91 8.57 27.43
C GLY A 272 13.66 7.70 27.29
N VAL A 273 13.37 7.14 26.12
CA VAL A 273 12.33 6.11 25.98
C VAL A 273 12.82 4.81 26.61
N ASP A 274 12.09 4.31 27.61
CA ASP A 274 12.41 3.05 28.28
C ASP A 274 12.02 1.85 27.39
N PRO A 275 12.96 0.96 27.03
CA PRO A 275 12.64 -0.25 26.29
C PRO A 275 11.83 -1.28 27.09
N ASP A 276 11.70 -1.14 28.41
CA ASP A 276 10.92 -2.00 29.32
C ASP A 276 11.14 -3.50 29.07
N LEU A 277 12.40 -3.94 29.21
CA LEU A 277 12.85 -5.29 28.82
C LEU A 277 12.12 -6.44 29.54
N GLN A 278 11.45 -6.16 30.66
CA GLN A 278 10.73 -7.17 31.45
C GLN A 278 9.27 -7.31 31.05
N ASN A 279 8.73 -6.34 30.31
CA ASN A 279 7.34 -6.37 29.91
C ASN A 279 7.17 -7.22 28.64
N PRO A 280 6.33 -8.28 28.68
CA PRO A 280 6.09 -9.15 27.54
C PRO A 280 5.40 -8.42 26.38
N LYS A 281 4.82 -7.24 26.64
CA LYS A 281 4.23 -6.35 25.64
C LYS A 281 5.10 -5.13 25.34
N SER A 282 6.39 -5.11 25.69
CA SER A 282 7.30 -4.01 25.38
C SER A 282 7.64 -3.90 23.90
N ALA A 283 8.11 -2.77 23.41
CA ALA A 283 8.37 -2.60 21.98
C ALA A 283 9.31 -3.65 21.35
N LEU A 284 10.21 -4.26 22.14
CA LEU A 284 11.12 -5.30 21.67
C LEU A 284 10.42 -6.63 21.37
N HIS A 285 9.24 -6.90 21.97
CA HIS A 285 8.44 -8.07 21.63
C HIS A 285 7.94 -8.03 20.19
N VAL A 286 7.76 -6.84 19.62
CA VAL A 286 7.30 -6.64 18.22
C VAL A 286 8.44 -6.84 17.23
N ALA A 287 9.68 -6.55 17.62
CA ALA A 287 10.83 -6.64 16.74
C ALA A 287 11.06 -8.04 16.18
N ASP A 288 11.56 -8.13 14.95
CA ASP A 288 12.09 -9.38 14.39
C ASP A 288 13.37 -9.81 15.14
N SER A 289 13.72 -11.09 15.02
CA SER A 289 14.86 -11.67 15.72
C SER A 289 16.21 -10.98 15.40
N LYS A 290 16.40 -10.51 14.16
CA LYS A 290 17.65 -9.87 13.70
C LYS A 290 17.76 -8.45 14.26
N THR A 291 16.70 -7.68 14.18
CA THR A 291 16.58 -6.32 14.71
C THR A 291 16.71 -6.34 16.22
N ARG A 292 16.01 -7.24 16.93
CA ARG A 292 16.11 -7.38 18.38
C ARG A 292 17.54 -7.70 18.84
N LYS A 293 18.28 -8.58 18.14
CA LYS A 293 19.71 -8.82 18.41
C LYS A 293 20.57 -7.55 18.24
N LYS A 294 20.28 -6.72 17.23
CA LYS A 294 20.98 -5.42 17.06
C LYS A 294 20.64 -4.46 18.21
N ILE A 295 19.38 -4.41 18.66
CA ILE A 295 18.93 -3.60 19.79
C ILE A 295 19.66 -4.03 21.07
N PHE A 296 19.69 -5.32 21.41
CA PHE A 296 20.39 -5.79 22.60
C PHE A 296 21.88 -5.48 22.59
N LYS A 297 22.59 -5.75 21.49
CA LYS A 297 24.00 -5.36 21.35
C LYS A 297 24.23 -3.86 21.56
N TYR A 298 23.25 -3.04 21.20
CA TYR A 298 23.31 -1.60 21.41
C TYR A 298 23.04 -1.22 22.88
N LEU A 299 22.02 -1.83 23.50
CA LEU A 299 21.68 -1.62 24.91
C LEU A 299 22.83 -2.09 25.85
N GLU A 300 23.45 -3.25 25.59
CA GLU A 300 24.64 -3.72 26.32
C GLU A 300 25.77 -2.69 26.30
N LYS A 301 26.04 -2.08 25.13
CA LYS A 301 27.03 -1.01 24.98
C LYS A 301 26.69 0.25 25.77
N LYS A 302 25.39 0.49 26.05
CA LYS A 302 24.91 1.58 26.89
C LYS A 302 24.85 1.21 28.37
N GLY A 303 25.29 0.01 28.74
CA GLY A 303 25.39 -0.45 30.13
C GLY A 303 24.14 -1.18 30.66
N TYR A 304 23.18 -1.51 29.80
CA TYR A 304 22.05 -2.36 30.19
C TYR A 304 22.54 -3.78 30.46
N LYS A 305 22.12 -4.35 31.59
CA LYS A 305 22.34 -5.77 31.89
C LYS A 305 21.29 -6.61 31.18
N ILE A 306 21.72 -7.49 30.29
CA ILE A 306 20.84 -8.36 29.50
C ILE A 306 21.20 -9.80 29.84
N ASP A 307 20.35 -10.47 30.61
CA ASP A 307 20.57 -11.84 31.08
C ASP A 307 20.11 -12.91 30.05
N GLY A 308 19.76 -12.48 28.83
CA GLY A 308 19.25 -13.29 27.73
C GLY A 308 18.26 -12.49 26.88
N ASP A 309 17.78 -13.05 25.76
CA ASP A 309 16.62 -12.50 25.05
C ASP A 309 15.34 -12.97 25.77
N PRO A 310 14.64 -12.14 26.55
CA PRO A 310 13.40 -12.56 27.21
C PRO A 310 12.26 -12.81 26.20
N PHE A 311 12.44 -12.38 24.96
CA PHE A 311 11.54 -12.60 23.83
C PHE A 311 12.13 -13.64 22.86
N GLN A 312 13.01 -14.52 23.35
CA GLN A 312 13.61 -15.56 22.52
C GLN A 312 12.51 -16.42 21.91
N ARG A 313 12.43 -16.36 20.58
CA ARG A 313 11.50 -17.14 19.77
C ARG A 313 12.13 -18.46 19.37
N SER A 314 11.35 -19.55 19.42
CA SER A 314 11.79 -20.87 18.99
C SER A 314 10.63 -21.83 18.82
N PHE A 315 10.69 -22.67 17.79
CA PHE A 315 9.78 -23.82 17.63
C PHE A 315 10.05 -24.90 18.69
N GLN A 316 8.99 -25.44 19.30
CA GLN A 316 9.09 -26.60 20.19
C GLN A 316 9.03 -27.90 19.40
N VAL A 317 10.11 -28.21 18.68
CA VAL A 317 10.18 -29.30 17.69
C VAL A 317 9.63 -30.63 18.21
N GLU A 318 9.98 -31.05 19.43
CA GLU A 318 9.48 -32.32 19.99
C GLU A 318 7.96 -32.37 20.19
N LYS A 319 7.34 -31.24 20.53
CA LYS A 319 5.87 -31.15 20.61
C LYS A 319 5.25 -31.22 19.23
N LEU A 320 5.82 -30.49 18.26
CA LEU A 320 5.35 -30.50 16.87
C LEU A 320 5.45 -31.91 16.27
N ILE A 321 6.53 -32.66 16.54
CA ILE A 321 6.63 -34.08 16.16
C ILE A 321 5.49 -34.89 16.77
N ALA A 322 5.20 -34.72 18.06
CA ALA A 322 4.11 -35.44 18.72
C ALA A 322 2.72 -35.10 18.15
N VAL A 323 2.48 -33.82 17.82
CA VAL A 323 1.23 -33.38 17.16
C VAL A 323 1.09 -34.01 15.78
N ALA A 324 2.13 -33.93 14.95
CA ALA A 324 2.13 -34.54 13.63
C ALA A 324 1.98 -36.06 13.69
N GLU A 325 2.62 -36.72 14.66
CA GLU A 325 2.49 -38.17 14.87
C GLU A 325 1.06 -38.58 15.20
N ASN A 326 0.40 -37.85 16.10
CA ASN A 326 -1.00 -38.10 16.43
C ASN A 326 -1.93 -37.84 15.24
N ALA A 327 -1.68 -36.78 14.46
CA ALA A 327 -2.44 -36.48 13.26
C ALA A 327 -2.31 -37.60 12.21
N ILE A 328 -1.08 -38.07 11.95
CA ILE A 328 -0.81 -39.16 11.01
C ILE A 328 -1.47 -40.47 11.48
N ARG A 329 -1.42 -40.78 12.78
CA ARG A 329 -2.09 -41.97 13.34
C ARG A 329 -3.59 -41.93 13.13
N LYS A 330 -4.23 -40.80 13.48
CA LYS A 330 -5.66 -40.60 13.29
C LYS A 330 -6.03 -40.72 11.81
N PHE A 331 -5.26 -40.10 10.92
CA PHE A 331 -5.45 -40.21 9.48
C PHE A 331 -5.41 -41.66 9.00
N ALA A 332 -4.43 -42.46 9.47
CA ALA A 332 -4.29 -43.87 9.12
C ALA A 332 -5.50 -44.71 9.56
N GLU A 333 -6.03 -44.45 10.76
CA GLU A 333 -7.22 -45.12 11.30
C GLU A 333 -8.48 -44.79 10.50
N GLU A 334 -8.64 -43.53 10.08
CA GLU A 334 -9.77 -43.06 9.29
C GLU A 334 -9.69 -43.49 7.81
N ASN A 335 -8.47 -43.72 7.30
CA ASN A 335 -8.20 -43.99 5.87
C ASN A 335 -7.38 -45.28 5.64
N PRO A 336 -7.78 -46.44 6.18
CA PRO A 336 -6.93 -47.65 6.22
C PRO A 336 -6.59 -48.23 4.84
N ASN A 337 -7.36 -47.87 3.80
CA ASN A 337 -7.19 -48.40 2.45
C ASN A 337 -6.46 -47.44 1.49
N THR A 338 -6.25 -46.19 1.90
CA THR A 338 -5.62 -45.15 1.09
C THR A 338 -4.12 -45.40 0.98
N THR A 339 -3.63 -45.46 -0.26
CA THR A 339 -2.19 -45.46 -0.52
C THR A 339 -1.70 -44.01 -0.58
N VAL A 340 -0.85 -43.63 0.36
CA VAL A 340 -0.27 -42.27 0.43
C VAL A 340 1.02 -42.22 -0.40
N PHE A 341 1.13 -41.20 -1.24
CA PHE A 341 2.32 -40.93 -2.06
C PHE A 341 3.19 -39.83 -1.47
N GLN A 342 2.60 -38.77 -0.93
CA GLN A 342 3.35 -37.63 -0.42
C GLN A 342 2.76 -37.13 0.90
N PHE A 343 3.65 -36.69 1.79
CA PHE A 343 3.33 -35.93 2.99
C PHE A 343 4.12 -34.62 2.96
N VAL A 344 3.45 -33.50 3.17
CA VAL A 344 4.12 -32.20 3.21
C VAL A 344 3.73 -31.38 4.42
N ILE A 345 4.67 -30.55 4.86
CA ILE A 345 4.43 -29.44 5.77
C ILE A 345 4.64 -28.15 4.97
N GLU A 346 3.59 -27.32 4.91
CA GLU A 346 3.59 -26.01 4.28
C GLU A 346 3.07 -24.98 5.29
N GLY A 347 3.95 -24.08 5.74
CA GLY A 347 3.69 -23.22 6.88
C GLY A 347 3.34 -24.03 8.13
N ALA A 348 2.15 -23.78 8.69
CA ALA A 348 1.63 -24.55 9.82
C ALA A 348 0.85 -25.80 9.40
N THR A 349 0.65 -26.01 8.10
CA THR A 349 -0.32 -26.97 7.57
C THR A 349 0.35 -28.28 7.16
N MET A 350 -0.30 -29.39 7.47
CA MET A 350 0.09 -30.74 7.04
C MET A 350 -0.88 -31.24 5.98
N SER A 351 -0.35 -31.74 4.87
CA SER A 351 -1.13 -32.23 3.74
C SER A 351 -0.63 -33.58 3.26
N MET A 352 -1.54 -34.40 2.70
CA MET A 352 -1.20 -35.68 2.07
C MET A 352 -1.84 -35.81 0.69
N SER A 353 -1.14 -36.51 -0.20
CA SER A 353 -1.65 -36.88 -1.53
C SER A 353 -1.79 -38.39 -1.67
N ASP A 354 -2.87 -38.83 -2.32
CA ASP A 354 -3.06 -40.22 -2.79
C ASP A 354 -2.57 -40.46 -4.22
N LEU A 355 -1.91 -39.47 -4.82
CA LEU A 355 -1.22 -39.55 -6.10
C LEU A 355 0.14 -38.85 -6.02
N PHE A 356 1.08 -39.24 -6.87
CA PHE A 356 2.35 -38.52 -6.95
C PHE A 356 2.20 -37.24 -7.77
N ASP A 357 2.48 -36.11 -7.15
CA ASP A 357 2.51 -34.79 -7.76
C ASP A 357 3.95 -34.25 -7.80
N PRO A 358 4.59 -34.18 -8.97
CA PRO A 358 5.96 -33.70 -9.09
C PRO A 358 6.11 -32.19 -8.83
N GLU A 359 5.03 -31.41 -8.97
CA GLU A 359 5.04 -29.95 -8.80
C GLU A 359 4.74 -29.51 -7.38
N TYR A 360 4.32 -30.44 -6.51
CA TYR A 360 3.98 -30.15 -5.11
C TYR A 360 2.88 -29.07 -4.97
N TYR A 361 1.90 -29.07 -5.88
CA TYR A 361 0.78 -28.14 -5.85
C TYR A 361 -0.31 -28.66 -4.90
N VAL A 362 -0.18 -28.28 -3.63
CA VAL A 362 -0.97 -28.84 -2.52
C VAL A 362 -2.47 -28.53 -2.62
N GLY A 363 -2.86 -27.43 -3.28
CA GLY A 363 -4.27 -27.00 -3.38
C GLY A 363 -5.22 -27.97 -4.09
N ASP A 364 -4.70 -28.91 -4.87
CA ASP A 364 -5.49 -29.97 -5.52
C ASP A 364 -5.39 -31.32 -4.79
N TRP A 365 -4.66 -31.38 -3.68
CA TRP A 365 -4.45 -32.63 -2.96
C TRP A 365 -5.72 -33.01 -2.21
N LYS A 366 -6.09 -34.28 -2.33
CA LYS A 366 -7.29 -34.83 -1.71
C LYS A 366 -7.35 -34.66 -0.19
N TYR A 367 -6.19 -34.64 0.47
CA TYR A 367 -6.06 -34.42 1.91
C TYR A 367 -5.18 -33.21 2.21
N GLU A 368 -5.36 -32.14 1.44
CA GLU A 368 -4.88 -30.81 1.80
C GLU A 368 -5.37 -30.43 3.21
N GLY A 369 -4.46 -29.93 4.04
CA GLY A 369 -4.79 -29.38 5.35
C GLY A 369 -5.48 -30.35 6.29
N PHE A 370 -5.16 -31.64 6.21
CA PHE A 370 -5.78 -32.64 7.09
C PHE A 370 -5.45 -32.40 8.58
N ALA A 371 -4.38 -31.65 8.86
CA ALA A 371 -4.03 -31.17 10.19
C ALA A 371 -3.19 -29.87 10.11
N GLU A 372 -3.14 -29.14 11.22
CA GLU A 372 -2.38 -27.89 11.34
C GLU A 372 -1.67 -27.83 12.71
N PHE A 373 -0.55 -27.11 12.78
CA PHE A 373 0.09 -26.72 14.02
C PHE A 373 -0.51 -25.42 14.55
N ARG A 374 -0.65 -25.34 15.87
CA ARG A 374 -1.09 -24.14 16.58
C ARG A 374 0.04 -23.57 17.43
N GLU A 375 -0.16 -22.34 17.89
CA GLU A 375 0.79 -21.69 18.80
C GLU A 375 0.94 -22.48 20.12
N GLU A 376 -0.15 -23.07 20.61
CA GLU A 376 -0.17 -23.95 21.78
C GLU A 376 0.65 -25.25 21.61
N ASP A 377 0.81 -25.70 20.36
CA ASP A 377 1.65 -26.87 20.01
C ASP A 377 3.15 -26.51 19.97
N GLY A 378 3.47 -25.22 20.14
CA GLY A 378 4.82 -24.69 20.06
C GLY A 378 5.27 -24.32 18.65
N PHE A 379 4.32 -24.01 17.77
CA PHE A 379 4.60 -23.39 16.47
C PHE A 379 4.75 -21.89 16.66
N ASP A 380 5.86 -21.31 16.16
CA ASP A 380 6.11 -19.88 16.26
C ASP A 380 5.73 -19.19 14.95
N PHE A 381 4.51 -18.63 14.91
CA PHE A 381 3.99 -17.93 13.73
C PHE A 381 4.83 -16.72 13.34
N THR A 382 5.53 -16.09 14.29
CA THR A 382 6.36 -14.94 13.95
C THR A 382 7.63 -15.37 13.24
N LEU A 383 8.30 -16.43 13.69
CA LEU A 383 9.45 -16.98 12.97
C LEU A 383 9.09 -17.57 11.61
N TRP A 384 7.89 -18.14 11.49
CA TRP A 384 7.35 -18.55 10.20
C TRP A 384 7.11 -17.33 9.29
N GLN A 385 6.47 -16.26 9.78
CA GLN A 385 6.27 -15.03 9.01
C GLN A 385 7.61 -14.41 8.58
N GLU A 386 8.62 -14.38 9.47
CA GLU A 386 9.98 -13.92 9.14
C GLU A 386 10.59 -14.72 7.97
N HIS A 387 10.35 -16.04 7.90
CA HIS A 387 10.77 -16.89 6.79
C HIS A 387 9.93 -16.63 5.52
N TYR A 388 8.62 -16.52 5.67
CA TYR A 388 7.69 -16.27 4.58
C TYR A 388 7.99 -14.95 3.87
N ASP A 389 8.27 -13.88 4.62
CA ASP A 389 8.63 -12.57 4.08
C ASP A 389 9.95 -12.60 3.30
N SER A 390 10.80 -13.61 3.53
CA SER A 390 12.02 -13.88 2.75
C SER A 390 11.75 -14.69 1.47
N MET A 391 10.48 -14.96 1.15
CA MET A 391 10.05 -15.79 0.01
C MET A 391 10.66 -17.20 0.02
N GLY A 392 10.97 -17.73 1.20
CA GLY A 392 11.61 -19.03 1.36
C GLY A 392 13.06 -19.11 0.89
N GLU A 393 13.71 -17.97 0.58
CA GLU A 393 15.11 -17.97 0.11
C GLU A 393 16.09 -18.48 1.18
N ASP A 394 15.79 -18.25 2.46
CA ASP A 394 16.64 -18.69 3.57
C ASP A 394 16.32 -20.13 4.00
N LYS A 395 16.98 -21.09 3.35
CA LYS A 395 16.92 -22.52 3.73
C LYS A 395 17.45 -22.82 5.14
N ASN A 396 18.13 -21.87 5.79
CA ASN A 396 18.64 -21.99 7.15
C ASN A 396 17.84 -21.15 8.16
N SER A 397 16.65 -20.67 7.77
CA SER A 397 15.79 -19.95 8.70
C SER A 397 15.39 -20.84 9.89
N PRO A 398 15.03 -20.25 11.05
CA PRO A 398 14.52 -21.01 12.18
C PRO A 398 13.32 -21.91 11.82
N TYR A 399 12.44 -21.46 10.93
CA TYR A 399 11.31 -22.24 10.44
C TYR A 399 11.76 -23.43 9.58
N ALA A 400 12.60 -23.19 8.57
CA ALA A 400 13.06 -24.23 7.66
C ALA A 400 13.76 -25.35 8.42
N LEU A 401 14.68 -24.98 9.32
CA LEU A 401 15.40 -25.92 10.18
C LEU A 401 14.47 -26.67 11.14
N ALA A 402 13.45 -26.01 11.69
CA ALA A 402 12.50 -26.65 12.60
C ALA A 402 11.63 -27.67 11.87
N MET A 403 11.06 -27.31 10.71
CA MET A 403 10.19 -28.22 9.95
C MET A 403 10.96 -29.41 9.37
N SER A 404 12.20 -29.21 8.91
CA SER A 404 13.09 -30.32 8.52
C SER A 404 13.29 -31.29 9.69
N LYS A 405 13.56 -30.79 10.90
CA LYS A 405 13.69 -31.64 12.09
C LYS A 405 12.41 -32.34 12.49
N VAL A 406 11.24 -31.72 12.28
CA VAL A 406 9.95 -32.39 12.51
C VAL A 406 9.82 -33.62 11.60
N ILE A 407 10.14 -33.47 10.32
CA ILE A 407 10.08 -34.57 9.35
C ILE A 407 11.11 -35.66 9.68
N GLU A 408 12.35 -35.28 9.99
CA GLU A 408 13.39 -36.22 10.45
C GLU A 408 12.92 -36.99 11.70
N GLY A 409 12.35 -36.29 12.68
CA GLY A 409 11.81 -36.92 13.90
C GLY A 409 10.68 -37.92 13.62
N LEU A 410 9.77 -37.62 12.69
CA LEU A 410 8.72 -38.55 12.26
C LEU A 410 9.31 -39.79 11.55
N GLN A 411 10.39 -39.62 10.79
CA GLN A 411 11.10 -40.73 10.14
C GLN A 411 11.81 -41.60 11.18
N GLU A 412 12.53 -41.00 12.12
CA GLU A 412 13.24 -41.71 13.20
C GLU A 412 12.29 -42.50 14.10
N ARG A 413 11.13 -41.91 14.41
CA ARG A 413 10.05 -42.56 15.18
C ARG A 413 9.25 -43.57 14.37
N LYS A 414 9.58 -43.76 13.09
CA LYS A 414 8.89 -44.66 12.16
C LYS A 414 7.39 -44.39 12.03
N THR A 415 6.97 -43.15 12.25
CA THR A 415 5.56 -42.75 12.23
C THR A 415 4.90 -43.06 10.89
N PHE A 416 5.63 -42.89 9.78
CA PHE A 416 5.12 -43.17 8.44
C PHE A 416 4.86 -44.66 8.16
N GLU A 417 5.32 -45.59 9.01
CA GLU A 417 4.96 -47.02 8.90
C GLU A 417 3.49 -47.30 9.26
N LEU A 418 2.81 -46.35 9.93
CA LEU A 418 1.37 -46.41 10.18
C LEU A 418 0.54 -46.26 8.90
N LEU A 419 1.11 -45.65 7.86
CA LEU A 419 0.44 -45.40 6.59
C LEU A 419 0.68 -46.55 5.61
N LYS A 420 -0.33 -46.83 4.79
CA LYS A 420 -0.13 -47.61 3.56
C LYS A 420 0.53 -46.70 2.52
N ARG A 421 1.82 -46.89 2.25
CA ARG A 421 2.63 -46.00 1.41
C ARG A 421 2.87 -46.55 0.01
N SER A 422 3.03 -45.67 -0.98
CA SER A 422 3.57 -46.02 -2.29
C SER A 422 5.06 -46.39 -2.19
N GLN A 423 5.61 -47.01 -3.24
CA GLN A 423 7.04 -47.33 -3.30
C GLN A 423 7.92 -46.08 -3.38
N ASN A 424 7.40 -45.01 -3.99
CA ASN A 424 8.06 -43.72 -4.16
C ASN A 424 7.52 -42.68 -3.16
N PHE A 425 7.19 -43.11 -1.93
CA PHE A 425 6.66 -42.19 -0.94
C PHE A 425 7.69 -41.11 -0.56
N GLU A 426 7.25 -39.86 -0.53
CA GLU A 426 8.09 -38.71 -0.17
C GLU A 426 7.49 -37.91 1.00
N ALA A 427 8.35 -37.46 1.91
CA ALA A 427 7.99 -36.57 3.01
C ALA A 427 8.97 -35.39 3.03
N ARG A 428 8.45 -34.15 2.93
CA ARG A 428 9.29 -32.95 2.91
C ARG A 428 8.55 -31.71 3.41
N MET A 429 9.30 -30.68 3.79
CA MET A 429 8.75 -29.34 3.95
C MET A 429 8.80 -28.66 2.59
N ILE A 430 7.77 -27.88 2.27
CA ILE A 430 7.72 -27.03 1.10
C ILE A 430 7.49 -25.58 1.52
N ASP A 431 8.05 -24.66 0.75
CA ASP A 431 7.76 -23.24 0.87
C ASP A 431 6.46 -22.95 0.12
N HIS A 432 5.73 -21.94 0.59
CA HIS A 432 4.49 -21.53 -0.07
C HIS A 432 4.81 -21.04 -1.49
N MET A 433 4.32 -21.76 -2.51
CA MET A 433 4.55 -21.40 -3.91
C MET A 433 3.39 -20.54 -4.43
N TYR A 434 3.70 -19.36 -4.96
CA TYR A 434 2.74 -18.49 -5.64
C TYR A 434 2.53 -18.87 -7.11
#